data_AF-A0A1L7WC57-F1
#
_entry.id   AF-A0A1L7WC57-F1
#
_cell.length_a   1.000
_cell.length_b   1.000
_cell.length_c   1.000
_cell.angle_alpha   90.00
_cell.angle_beta   90.00
_cell.angle_gamma   90.00
#
_symmetry.space_group_name_H-M   'P 1'
#
loop_
_entity.id
_entity.type
_entity.pdbx_description
1 polymer ?
#
loop_
_entity_poly.entity_id
_entity_poly.type
_entity_poly.pdbx_seq_one_letter_code
_entity_poly.pdbx_strand_id
1 'polypeptide(L)'
;MPPKKSQATKAVKKKQAKGEEEQKQQHEEVEEQEQEEHTELAEQQDQSSVEGEGEEPSTGDKRKEAPTDEEPEPKASKISSAFPKQQKIISFLLSDAALAFCQNAENASSSGKGYFSAGLAPFEHLLCAIILSKPLSHNLGQRTIATVLNEPYAWKNANDVLEAGKKSDEAYRKDSEGGTTAGEMGEMAQLVVDEGWDPEGDGSLNGLLEKVQSGEGEGDGDMQETLRKEVTKIKGVGGTAGDIFLRRVQGCKGWEGLGWFVDGKTKEALEGVGLPADGEKIKKLIEDLDSKNVRQDFVAVLERALGVSLDGKMDELKKEAEKN
;
A
#
# COMPACT_ATOMS: atom_id res chain seq x y z
N MET A 1 -61.22 24.29 -20.94
CA MET A 1 -60.21 23.83 -21.91
C MET A 1 -58.83 24.33 -21.46
N PRO A 2 -57.78 23.50 -21.50
CA PRO A 2 -56.60 23.58 -20.63
C PRO A 2 -55.47 24.47 -21.17
N PRO A 3 -54.52 24.92 -20.31
CA PRO A 3 -53.37 25.71 -20.72
C PRO A 3 -52.18 24.85 -21.19
N LYS A 4 -51.45 25.36 -22.19
CA LYS A 4 -50.27 24.75 -22.81
C LYS A 4 -49.01 24.88 -21.92
N LYS A 5 -48.45 23.75 -21.48
CA LYS A 5 -47.07 23.62 -20.94
C LYS A 5 -46.35 22.51 -21.71
N SER A 6 -45.45 22.84 -22.65
CA SER A 6 -44.68 21.80 -23.38
C SER A 6 -43.40 22.30 -24.10
N GLN A 7 -42.69 23.31 -23.60
CA GLN A 7 -41.43 23.73 -24.26
C GLN A 7 -40.21 23.96 -23.35
N ALA A 8 -40.33 23.87 -22.02
CA ALA A 8 -39.17 24.09 -21.13
C ALA A 8 -38.31 22.84 -20.87
N THR A 9 -38.79 21.62 -21.16
CA THR A 9 -38.12 20.36 -20.80
C THR A 9 -37.14 19.81 -21.86
N LYS A 10 -37.08 20.39 -23.06
CA LYS A 10 -36.14 19.94 -24.11
C LYS A 10 -34.78 20.65 -24.11
N ALA A 11 -34.65 21.78 -23.41
CA ALA A 11 -33.40 22.55 -23.38
C ALA A 11 -32.41 22.04 -22.29
N VAL A 12 -32.90 21.42 -21.22
CA VAL A 12 -32.06 20.93 -20.11
C VAL A 12 -31.38 19.61 -20.46
N LYS A 13 -32.06 18.71 -21.20
CA LYS A 13 -31.52 17.39 -21.57
C LYS A 13 -30.39 17.44 -22.61
N LYS A 14 -30.24 18.54 -23.36
CA LYS A 14 -29.18 18.70 -24.37
C LYS A 14 -27.87 19.27 -23.79
N LYS A 15 -27.90 19.83 -22.57
CA LYS A 15 -26.69 20.32 -21.88
C LYS A 15 -26.00 19.24 -21.05
N GLN A 16 -26.71 18.23 -20.55
CA GLN A 16 -26.10 17.12 -19.80
C GLN A 16 -25.34 16.14 -20.69
N ALA A 17 -25.84 15.85 -21.90
CA ALA A 17 -25.16 14.93 -22.82
C ALA A 17 -23.85 15.47 -23.43
N LYS A 18 -23.59 16.78 -23.34
CA LYS A 18 -22.35 17.38 -23.86
C LYS A 18 -21.21 17.41 -22.83
N GLY A 19 -21.54 17.36 -21.53
CA GLY A 19 -20.54 17.33 -20.46
C GLY A 19 -19.88 15.96 -20.26
N GLU A 20 -20.63 14.88 -20.49
CA GLU A 20 -20.11 13.49 -20.37
C GLU A 20 -19.16 13.11 -21.51
N GLU A 21 -19.25 13.76 -22.69
CA GLU A 21 -18.38 13.47 -23.84
C GLU A 21 -17.03 14.21 -23.72
N GLU A 22 -17.00 15.42 -23.13
CA GLU A 22 -15.76 16.18 -22.87
C GLU A 22 -14.94 15.60 -21.70
N GLN A 23 -15.58 14.97 -20.70
CA GLN A 23 -14.86 14.29 -19.60
C GLN A 23 -14.24 12.95 -20.03
N LYS A 24 -14.82 12.27 -21.02
CA LYS A 24 -14.28 10.99 -21.51
C LYS A 24 -13.03 11.18 -22.37
N GLN A 25 -12.98 12.27 -23.15
CA GLN A 25 -11.81 12.62 -23.96
C GLN A 25 -10.61 13.08 -23.11
N GLN A 26 -10.83 13.74 -21.97
CA GLN A 26 -9.74 14.13 -21.08
C GLN A 26 -9.15 12.96 -20.29
N HIS A 27 -9.88 11.86 -20.09
CA HIS A 27 -9.36 10.67 -19.39
C HIS A 27 -8.58 9.74 -20.33
N GLU A 28 -8.93 9.68 -21.62
CA GLU A 28 -8.16 8.94 -22.63
C GLU A 28 -6.81 9.62 -22.94
N GLU A 29 -6.76 10.97 -22.96
CA GLU A 29 -5.52 11.72 -23.26
C GLU A 29 -4.46 11.64 -22.14
N VAL A 30 -4.88 11.37 -20.89
CA VAL A 30 -3.95 11.16 -19.75
C VAL A 30 -3.41 9.74 -19.71
N GLU A 31 -4.21 8.75 -20.12
CA GLU A 31 -3.80 7.33 -20.17
C GLU A 31 -2.83 7.07 -21.33
N GLU A 32 -2.90 7.84 -22.42
CA GLU A 32 -1.95 7.78 -23.55
C GLU A 32 -0.60 8.46 -23.21
N GLN A 33 -0.59 9.52 -22.39
CA GLN A 33 0.65 10.18 -21.93
C GLN A 33 1.45 9.35 -20.91
N GLU A 34 0.79 8.55 -20.06
CA GLU A 34 1.50 7.64 -19.14
C GLU A 34 2.13 6.43 -19.85
N GLN A 35 1.67 6.04 -21.05
CA GLN A 35 2.29 4.96 -21.83
C GLN A 35 3.51 5.42 -22.64
N GLU A 36 3.58 6.68 -23.07
CA GLU A 36 4.76 7.22 -23.77
C GLU A 36 5.95 7.46 -22.82
N GLU A 37 5.71 7.95 -21.60
CA GLU A 37 6.80 8.21 -20.62
C GLU A 37 7.44 6.92 -20.08
N HIS A 38 6.70 5.80 -20.08
CA HIS A 38 7.22 4.49 -19.67
C HIS A 38 8.05 3.78 -20.76
N THR A 39 7.98 4.24 -22.01
CA THR A 39 8.70 3.65 -23.14
C THR A 39 10.07 4.32 -23.36
N GLU A 40 10.21 5.62 -23.07
CA GLU A 40 11.49 6.35 -23.21
C GLU A 40 12.56 5.97 -22.16
N LEU A 41 12.16 5.45 -20.99
CA LEU A 41 13.10 5.00 -19.95
C LEU A 41 13.67 3.59 -20.21
N ALA A 42 13.12 2.83 -21.16
CA ALA A 42 13.59 1.49 -21.51
C ALA A 42 14.64 1.47 -22.65
N GLU A 43 14.82 2.57 -23.40
CA GLU A 43 15.71 2.62 -24.57
C GLU A 43 17.12 3.21 -24.29
N GLN A 44 17.45 3.58 -23.06
CA GLN A 44 18.80 4.10 -22.71
C GLN A 44 19.74 3.12 -21.99
N GLN A 45 19.40 1.83 -21.94
CA GLN A 45 20.28 0.78 -21.39
C GLN A 45 20.49 -0.40 -22.34
N ASP A 46 20.87 -0.17 -23.60
CA ASP A 46 21.51 -1.24 -24.37
C ASP A 46 22.38 -0.74 -25.54
N GLN A 47 23.55 -0.16 -25.24
CA GLN A 47 24.65 -0.04 -26.21
C GLN A 47 26.02 -0.15 -25.52
N SER A 48 26.48 -1.38 -25.23
CA SER A 48 27.92 -1.70 -25.27
C SER A 48 28.21 -3.22 -25.22
N SER A 49 28.42 -3.84 -26.38
CA SER A 49 29.41 -4.92 -26.68
C SER A 49 28.95 -5.70 -27.93
N VAL A 50 29.51 -5.44 -29.12
CA VAL A 50 30.69 -6.11 -29.74
C VAL A 50 30.47 -7.59 -30.11
N GLU A 51 30.24 -7.77 -31.41
CA GLU A 51 30.74 -8.76 -32.38
C GLU A 51 31.10 -10.21 -31.96
N GLY A 52 30.57 -11.17 -32.73
CA GLY A 52 31.07 -12.55 -32.83
C GLY A 52 30.22 -13.42 -33.76
N GLU A 53 30.60 -13.46 -35.05
CA GLU A 53 30.06 -14.35 -36.10
C GLU A 53 30.39 -15.84 -35.84
N GLY A 54 29.58 -16.77 -36.39
CA GLY A 54 30.07 -18.12 -36.74
C GLY A 54 29.08 -19.29 -36.72
N GLU A 55 28.45 -19.53 -37.87
CA GLU A 55 28.15 -20.85 -38.53
C GLU A 55 27.66 -22.08 -37.72
N GLU A 56 26.43 -22.50 -38.02
CA GLU A 56 26.02 -23.92 -38.15
C GLU A 56 26.48 -24.49 -39.54
N PRO A 57 26.42 -25.80 -39.89
CA PRO A 57 25.67 -26.92 -39.28
C PRO A 57 26.39 -28.31 -39.25
N SER A 58 25.79 -29.33 -38.61
CA SER A 58 25.39 -30.59 -39.28
C SER A 58 25.01 -31.77 -38.35
N THR A 59 23.91 -32.41 -38.77
CA THR A 59 23.45 -33.81 -38.69
C THR A 59 24.31 -34.92 -38.07
N GLY A 60 23.65 -35.85 -37.35
CA GLY A 60 23.88 -37.30 -37.51
C GLY A 60 23.88 -38.23 -36.28
N ASP A 61 22.72 -38.84 -36.01
CA ASP A 61 22.47 -40.29 -35.82
C ASP A 61 23.13 -41.15 -34.67
N LYS A 62 22.24 -41.95 -34.04
CA LYS A 62 22.43 -43.29 -33.40
C LYS A 62 23.10 -43.49 -32.01
N ARG A 63 22.20 -43.80 -31.05
CA ARG A 63 22.01 -45.08 -30.32
C ARG A 63 23.10 -45.57 -29.32
N LYS A 64 22.60 -45.79 -28.09
CA LYS A 64 22.70 -47.00 -27.21
C LYS A 64 23.51 -46.88 -25.90
N GLU A 65 22.82 -47.33 -24.85
CA GLU A 65 23.28 -47.98 -23.60
C GLU A 65 23.79 -47.12 -22.43
N ALA A 66 23.10 -47.30 -21.31
CA ALA A 66 23.46 -46.90 -19.95
C ALA A 66 24.63 -47.76 -19.42
N PRO A 67 25.37 -47.24 -18.42
CA PRO A 67 25.15 -47.80 -17.09
C PRO A 67 25.17 -46.77 -15.94
N THR A 68 24.68 -47.28 -14.82
CA THR A 68 24.44 -46.75 -13.47
C THR A 68 25.67 -46.16 -12.76
N ASP A 69 25.37 -45.46 -11.66
CA ASP A 69 26.21 -45.03 -10.52
C ASP A 69 27.03 -43.73 -10.69
N GLU A 70 26.52 -42.63 -10.13
CA GLU A 70 26.91 -42.17 -8.78
C GLU A 70 26.14 -40.88 -8.46
N GLU A 71 25.40 -40.92 -7.36
CA GLU A 71 24.61 -39.82 -6.81
C GLU A 71 25.57 -38.75 -6.25
N PRO A 72 25.65 -37.52 -6.81
CA PRO A 72 26.41 -36.46 -6.17
C PRO A 72 25.63 -35.99 -4.95
N GLU A 73 26.20 -36.23 -3.76
CA GLU A 73 25.71 -35.67 -2.50
C GLU A 73 25.37 -34.18 -2.67
N PRO A 74 24.19 -33.73 -2.20
CA PRO A 74 23.85 -32.32 -2.24
C PRO A 74 24.83 -31.57 -1.34
N LYS A 75 25.71 -30.79 -1.97
CA LYS A 75 26.57 -29.81 -1.30
C LYS A 75 25.71 -29.02 -0.31
N ALA A 76 25.99 -29.23 0.97
CA ALA A 76 25.38 -28.50 2.08
C ALA A 76 25.39 -27.00 1.73
N SER A 77 24.19 -26.45 1.55
CA SER A 77 23.99 -25.05 1.26
C SER A 77 24.68 -24.21 2.34
N LYS A 78 25.54 -23.30 1.91
CA LYS A 78 26.13 -22.23 2.72
C LYS A 78 25.02 -21.29 3.20
N ILE A 79 24.25 -21.70 4.21
CA ILE A 79 23.11 -20.94 4.76
C ILE A 79 23.56 -20.01 5.91
N SER A 80 24.79 -20.15 6.44
CA SER A 80 25.13 -19.52 7.73
C SER A 80 25.64 -18.07 7.69
N SER A 81 26.01 -17.50 6.54
CA SER A 81 26.60 -16.14 6.52
C SER A 81 25.62 -14.99 6.26
N ALA A 82 24.44 -15.27 5.69
CA ALA A 82 23.45 -14.24 5.39
C ALA A 82 22.60 -13.85 6.61
N PHE A 83 22.37 -14.81 7.51
CA PHE A 83 21.55 -14.66 8.71
C PHE A 83 22.00 -13.49 9.61
N PRO A 84 23.31 -13.37 9.96
CA PRO A 84 23.78 -12.26 10.79
C PRO A 84 23.59 -10.88 10.14
N LYS A 85 23.67 -10.80 8.80
CA LYS A 85 23.49 -9.55 8.07
C LYS A 85 22.02 -9.10 8.07
N GLN A 86 21.10 -10.03 7.84
CA GLN A 86 19.67 -9.74 7.85
C GLN A 86 19.15 -9.36 9.24
N GLN A 87 19.66 -10.01 10.29
CA GLN A 87 19.34 -9.64 11.67
C GLN A 87 19.80 -8.22 12.02
N LYS A 88 20.99 -7.80 11.58
CA LYS A 88 21.45 -6.41 11.75
C LYS A 88 20.52 -5.40 11.05
N ILE A 89 20.08 -5.71 9.83
CA ILE A 89 19.16 -4.84 9.08
C ILE A 89 17.80 -4.73 9.78
N ILE A 90 17.22 -5.84 10.25
CA ILE A 90 15.94 -5.80 10.99
C ILE A 90 16.10 -5.07 12.32
N SER A 91 17.16 -5.35 13.07
CA SER A 91 17.45 -4.64 14.33
C SER A 91 17.57 -3.13 14.09
N PHE A 92 18.28 -2.72 13.03
CA PHE A 92 18.37 -1.31 12.65
C PHE A 92 17.01 -0.74 12.25
N LEU A 93 16.26 -1.43 11.37
CA LEU A 93 14.93 -1.01 10.94
C LEU A 93 13.96 -0.88 12.10
N LEU A 94 14.09 -1.65 13.19
CA LEU A 94 13.26 -1.52 14.39
C LEU A 94 13.72 -0.40 15.33
N SER A 95 14.97 0.06 15.23
CA SER A 95 15.50 1.16 16.02
C SER A 95 14.91 2.53 15.64
N ASP A 96 14.90 3.48 16.57
CA ASP A 96 14.47 4.87 16.28
C ASP A 96 15.38 5.56 15.24
N ALA A 97 16.63 5.12 15.10
CA ALA A 97 17.57 5.68 14.13
C ALA A 97 17.10 5.47 12.68
N ALA A 98 16.37 4.39 12.39
CA ALA A 98 15.81 4.15 11.06
C ALA A 98 14.77 5.21 10.65
N LEU A 99 14.12 5.89 11.61
CA LEU A 99 13.16 6.95 11.30
C LEU A 99 13.80 8.11 10.53
N ALA A 100 15.09 8.40 10.73
CA ALA A 100 15.80 9.42 9.96
C ALA A 100 15.87 9.11 8.44
N PHE A 101 15.67 7.83 8.07
CA PHE A 101 15.74 7.37 6.68
C PHE A 101 14.36 7.27 6.01
N CYS A 102 13.27 7.17 6.78
CA CYS A 102 11.92 6.99 6.22
C CYS A 102 10.92 8.07 6.63
N GLN A 103 11.18 8.84 7.70
CA GLN A 103 10.30 9.87 8.23
C GLN A 103 10.82 11.27 7.86
N ASN A 104 9.90 12.13 7.45
CA ASN A 104 10.23 13.55 7.25
C ASN A 104 10.66 14.20 8.58
N ALA A 105 11.77 14.96 8.56
CA ALA A 105 12.30 15.68 9.71
C ALA A 105 11.28 16.61 10.40
N GLU A 106 10.36 17.20 9.62
CA GLU A 106 9.27 18.03 10.17
C GLU A 106 8.28 17.22 11.00
N ASN A 107 8.00 15.97 10.58
CA ASN A 107 7.10 15.08 11.30
C ASN A 107 7.77 14.48 12.55
N ALA A 108 9.10 14.32 12.52
CA ALA A 108 9.87 13.78 13.65
C ALA A 108 9.82 14.68 14.91
N SER A 109 9.54 15.98 14.72
CA SER A 109 9.47 16.95 15.83
C SER A 109 8.07 17.12 16.43
N SER A 110 7.04 16.52 15.82
CA SER A 110 5.68 16.62 16.32
C SER A 110 5.44 15.63 17.46
N SER A 111 4.92 16.09 18.61
CA SER A 111 4.58 15.23 19.75
C SER A 111 3.30 14.40 19.53
N GLY A 112 2.88 14.27 18.27
CA GLY A 112 1.58 13.74 17.86
C GLY A 112 1.67 12.38 17.19
N LYS A 113 0.50 11.85 16.78
CA LYS A 113 0.40 10.66 15.94
C LYS A 113 0.89 10.95 14.53
N GLY A 114 1.58 10.01 13.91
CA GLY A 114 2.06 10.11 12.54
C GLY A 114 2.06 8.74 11.86
N TYR A 115 2.54 8.73 10.62
CA TYR A 115 2.53 7.53 9.78
C TYR A 115 3.25 6.31 10.39
N PHE A 116 4.35 6.52 11.12
CA PHE A 116 5.11 5.45 11.79
C PHE A 116 4.77 5.29 13.29
N SER A 117 3.74 5.97 13.80
CA SER A 117 3.34 5.81 15.19
C SER A 117 2.86 4.39 15.45
N ALA A 118 3.36 3.79 16.52
CA ALA A 118 2.81 2.56 17.04
C ALA A 118 1.40 2.82 17.63
N GLY A 119 0.53 1.81 17.55
CA GLY A 119 -0.78 1.85 18.21
C GLY A 119 -1.83 2.75 17.56
N LEU A 120 -1.74 2.96 16.24
CA LEU A 120 -2.88 3.50 15.49
C LEU A 120 -4.05 2.50 15.53
N ALA A 121 -5.27 3.02 15.59
CA ALA A 121 -6.48 2.20 15.47
C ALA A 121 -6.69 1.75 14.01
N PRO A 122 -7.41 0.65 13.76
CA PRO A 122 -7.75 0.21 12.41
C PRO A 122 -8.33 1.32 11.52
N PHE A 123 -9.24 2.17 12.03
CA PHE A 123 -9.75 3.32 11.27
C PHE A 123 -8.65 4.32 10.89
N GLU A 124 -7.71 4.61 11.79
CA GLU A 124 -6.57 5.50 11.49
C GLU A 124 -5.64 4.88 10.42
N HIS A 125 -5.49 3.54 10.41
CA HIS A 125 -4.79 2.84 9.34
C HIS A 125 -5.54 2.92 7.99
N LEU A 126 -6.87 2.90 8.00
CA LEU A 126 -7.69 3.10 6.80
C LEU A 126 -7.54 4.51 6.23
N LEU A 127 -7.51 5.54 7.11
CA LEU A 127 -7.18 6.91 6.70
C LEU A 127 -5.78 6.99 6.06
N CYS A 128 -4.77 6.37 6.67
CA CYS A 128 -3.42 6.31 6.09
C CYS A 128 -3.45 5.69 4.68
N ALA A 129 -4.20 4.60 4.51
CA ALA A 129 -4.29 3.90 3.23
C ALA A 129 -4.90 4.77 2.12
N ILE A 130 -5.97 5.50 2.42
CA ILE A 130 -6.63 6.42 1.47
C ILE A 130 -5.70 7.57 1.09
N ILE A 131 -5.03 8.18 2.06
CA ILE A 131 -4.12 9.31 1.81
C ILE A 131 -2.93 8.87 0.95
N LEU A 132 -2.32 7.73 1.27
CA LEU A 132 -1.11 7.24 0.60
C LEU A 132 -1.37 6.54 -0.73
N SER A 133 -2.61 6.19 -1.05
CA SER A 133 -2.95 5.66 -2.36
C SER A 133 -3.11 6.74 -3.43
N LYS A 134 -3.06 8.02 -3.06
CA LYS A 134 -3.14 9.15 -3.99
C LYS A 134 -1.79 9.38 -4.68
N PRO A 135 -1.77 9.96 -5.90
CA PRO A 135 -0.54 10.37 -6.57
C PRO A 135 0.06 11.60 -5.87
N LEU A 136 0.51 11.42 -4.64
CA LEU A 136 1.16 12.42 -3.79
C LEU A 136 2.55 11.94 -3.44
N SER A 137 3.48 12.87 -3.21
CA SER A 137 4.78 12.49 -2.68
C SER A 137 4.63 11.84 -1.30
N HIS A 138 5.46 10.85 -1.00
CA HIS A 138 5.46 10.14 0.28
C HIS A 138 5.52 11.11 1.47
N ASN A 139 6.38 12.14 1.37
CA ASN A 139 6.51 13.20 2.37
C ASN A 139 5.23 14.02 2.56
N LEU A 140 4.54 14.38 1.48
CA LEU A 140 3.27 15.09 1.57
C LEU A 140 2.20 14.20 2.20
N GLY A 141 2.14 12.92 1.82
CA GLY A 141 1.25 11.93 2.44
C GLY A 141 1.46 11.82 3.96
N GLN A 142 2.71 11.74 4.42
CA GLN A 142 3.01 11.69 5.86
C GLN A 142 2.59 12.98 6.60
N ARG A 143 2.80 14.16 6.01
CA ARG A 143 2.35 15.43 6.60
C ARG A 143 0.82 15.49 6.69
N THR A 144 0.12 15.05 5.66
CA THR A 144 -1.35 14.97 5.65
C THR A 144 -1.84 14.02 6.75
N ILE A 145 -1.22 12.85 6.90
CA ILE A 145 -1.53 11.91 7.99
C ILE A 145 -1.32 12.57 9.36
N ALA A 146 -0.17 13.19 9.59
CA ALA A 146 0.10 13.89 10.85
C ALA A 146 -0.91 15.02 11.10
N THR A 147 -1.38 15.70 10.06
CA THR A 147 -2.38 16.76 10.18
C THR A 147 -3.73 16.19 10.64
N VAL A 148 -4.23 15.14 10.00
CA VAL A 148 -5.58 14.62 10.29
C VAL A 148 -5.65 13.86 11.61
N LEU A 149 -4.56 13.23 12.05
CA LEU A 149 -4.52 12.43 13.28
C LEU A 149 -4.24 13.24 14.56
N ASN A 150 -3.96 14.55 14.44
CA ASN A 150 -3.65 15.41 15.59
C ASN A 150 -4.58 16.62 15.66
N GLU A 151 -4.55 17.30 16.81
CA GLU A 151 -5.27 18.56 17.00
C GLU A 151 -4.90 19.58 15.89
N PRO A 152 -5.89 20.32 15.35
CA PRO A 152 -7.28 20.43 15.81
C PRO A 152 -8.25 19.38 15.20
N TYR A 153 -7.76 18.48 14.34
CA TYR A 153 -8.61 17.51 13.63
C TYR A 153 -8.85 16.25 14.47
N ALA A 154 -7.76 15.59 14.88
CA ALA A 154 -7.74 14.43 15.78
C ALA A 154 -8.75 13.33 15.40
N TRP A 155 -8.85 12.99 14.11
CA TRP A 155 -9.80 12.01 13.60
C TRP A 155 -9.41 10.59 14.02
N LYS A 156 -10.25 9.98 14.87
CA LYS A 156 -10.04 8.62 15.42
C LYS A 156 -11.05 7.61 14.88
N ASN A 157 -12.22 8.07 14.45
CA ASN A 157 -13.30 7.24 13.92
C ASN A 157 -14.07 7.97 12.80
N ALA A 158 -15.04 7.29 12.20
CA ALA A 158 -15.86 7.82 11.12
C ALA A 158 -16.67 9.06 11.54
N ASN A 159 -17.16 9.10 12.78
CA ASN A 159 -17.96 10.23 13.27
C ASN A 159 -17.14 11.52 13.33
N ASP A 160 -15.87 11.45 13.74
CA ASP A 160 -14.98 12.61 13.79
C ASP A 160 -14.84 13.25 12.40
N VAL A 161 -14.65 12.42 11.36
CA VAL A 161 -14.52 12.87 9.97
C VAL A 161 -15.83 13.48 9.47
N LEU A 162 -16.96 12.83 9.72
CA LEU A 162 -18.29 13.33 9.31
C LEU A 162 -18.65 14.64 10.03
N GLU A 163 -18.29 14.78 11.30
CA GLU A 163 -18.46 16.03 12.04
C GLU A 163 -17.59 17.16 11.49
N ALA A 164 -16.32 16.87 11.18
CA ALA A 164 -15.42 17.84 10.57
C ALA A 164 -15.96 18.32 9.21
N GLY A 165 -16.50 17.41 8.39
CA GLY A 165 -17.14 17.74 7.12
C GLY A 165 -18.45 18.55 7.24
N LYS A 166 -19.14 18.47 8.39
CA LYS A 166 -20.32 19.32 8.67
C LYS A 166 -19.93 20.73 9.13
N LYS A 167 -18.82 20.84 9.85
CA LYS A 167 -18.29 22.10 10.42
C LYS A 167 -17.46 22.90 9.41
N SER A 168 -17.02 22.28 8.33
CA SER A 168 -16.21 22.92 7.31
C SER A 168 -17.05 23.84 6.42
N ASP A 169 -16.50 25.03 6.13
CA ASP A 169 -17.15 26.05 5.31
C ASP A 169 -17.47 25.51 3.91
N GLU A 170 -18.35 26.23 3.20
CA GLU A 170 -18.86 25.94 1.86
C GLU A 170 -17.76 25.60 0.81
N ALA A 171 -16.50 25.99 1.06
CA ALA A 171 -15.32 25.61 0.28
C ALA A 171 -14.94 24.12 0.40
N TYR A 172 -15.02 23.52 1.60
CA TYR A 172 -14.75 22.09 1.81
C TYR A 172 -15.88 21.23 1.24
N ARG A 173 -17.13 21.71 1.30
CA ARG A 173 -18.27 21.07 0.60
C ARG A 173 -18.12 21.15 -0.91
N LYS A 174 -17.72 22.29 -1.47
CA LYS A 174 -17.46 22.43 -2.93
C LYS A 174 -16.30 21.56 -3.40
N ASP A 175 -15.25 21.38 -2.60
CA ASP A 175 -14.13 20.48 -2.93
C ASP A 175 -14.49 18.99 -2.77
N SER A 176 -15.43 18.65 -1.87
CA SER A 176 -15.89 17.27 -1.68
C SER A 176 -16.68 16.70 -2.87
N GLU A 177 -17.20 17.56 -3.75
CA GLU A 177 -17.88 17.16 -4.99
C GLU A 177 -16.88 16.87 -6.15
N GLY A 178 -15.59 17.17 -5.96
CA GLY A 178 -14.56 17.16 -7.00
C GLY A 178 -13.54 16.01 -6.98
N GLY A 179 -13.81 14.90 -6.27
CA GLY A 179 -12.86 13.77 -6.20
C GLY A 179 -11.57 14.08 -5.42
N THR A 180 -11.61 15.06 -4.52
CA THR A 180 -10.48 15.41 -3.65
C THR A 180 -10.32 14.40 -2.51
N THR A 181 -9.11 14.27 -1.96
CA THR A 181 -8.83 13.37 -0.81
C THR A 181 -9.76 13.63 0.37
N ALA A 182 -10.15 14.89 0.61
CA ALA A 182 -11.11 15.27 1.65
C ALA A 182 -12.51 14.71 1.40
N GLY A 183 -12.99 14.76 0.16
CA GLY A 183 -14.27 14.16 -0.24
C GLY A 183 -14.26 12.65 -0.07
N GLU A 184 -13.19 11.98 -0.52
CA GLU A 184 -13.04 10.53 -0.40
C GLU A 184 -12.94 10.06 1.06
N MET A 185 -12.28 10.82 1.94
CA MET A 185 -12.28 10.53 3.38
C MET A 185 -13.69 10.67 3.98
N GLY A 186 -14.49 11.63 3.51
CA GLY A 186 -15.90 11.76 3.89
C GLY A 186 -16.77 10.62 3.37
N GLU A 187 -16.59 10.21 2.11
CA GLU A 187 -17.27 9.05 1.50
C GLU A 187 -16.90 7.75 2.23
N MET A 188 -15.62 7.57 2.59
CA MET A 188 -15.17 6.46 3.43
C MET A 188 -15.89 6.46 4.78
N ALA A 189 -15.89 7.59 5.48
CA ALA A 189 -16.50 7.67 6.79
C ALA A 189 -18.00 7.37 6.74
N GLN A 190 -18.68 7.83 5.68
CA GLN A 190 -20.09 7.50 5.46
C GLN A 190 -20.28 6.00 5.21
N LEU A 191 -19.42 5.37 4.40
CA LEU A 191 -19.49 3.93 4.16
C LEU A 191 -19.25 3.11 5.43
N VAL A 192 -18.28 3.49 6.28
CA VAL A 192 -18.02 2.82 7.57
C VAL A 192 -19.27 2.80 8.43
N VAL A 193 -20.02 3.91 8.46
CA VAL A 193 -21.29 4.01 9.21
C VAL A 193 -22.39 3.18 8.54
N ASP A 194 -22.57 3.32 7.23
CA ASP A 194 -23.66 2.67 6.48
C ASP A 194 -23.54 1.14 6.48
N GLU A 195 -22.32 0.62 6.37
CA GLU A 195 -22.03 -0.81 6.39
C GLU A 195 -21.86 -1.38 7.81
N GLY A 196 -21.94 -0.53 8.85
CA GLY A 196 -21.77 -0.95 10.24
C GLY A 196 -20.38 -1.52 10.53
N TRP A 197 -19.34 -1.03 9.84
CA TRP A 197 -17.97 -1.51 10.02
C TRP A 197 -17.38 -1.17 11.40
N ASP A 198 -17.86 -0.09 12.02
CA ASP A 198 -17.44 0.37 13.34
C ASP A 198 -18.65 0.57 14.27
N PRO A 199 -19.28 -0.52 14.75
CA PRO A 199 -20.53 -0.43 15.52
C PRO A 199 -20.38 0.32 16.85
N GLU A 200 -19.18 0.29 17.45
CA GLU A 200 -18.87 0.97 18.71
C GLU A 200 -18.46 2.44 18.51
N GLY A 201 -18.09 2.81 17.28
CA GLY A 201 -17.64 4.16 16.95
C GLY A 201 -16.29 4.51 17.59
N ASP A 202 -15.48 3.52 17.93
CA ASP A 202 -14.20 3.68 18.62
C ASP A 202 -12.98 3.60 17.67
N GLY A 203 -13.23 3.37 16.37
CA GLY A 203 -12.20 3.23 15.35
C GLY A 203 -11.61 1.82 15.25
N SER A 204 -12.15 0.84 15.97
CA SER A 204 -11.67 -0.56 15.96
C SER A 204 -11.97 -1.29 14.64
N LEU A 205 -12.99 -0.85 13.91
CA LEU A 205 -13.50 -1.53 12.71
C LEU A 205 -13.89 -3.00 12.96
N ASN A 206 -14.34 -3.33 14.17
CA ASN A 206 -14.69 -4.71 14.55
C ASN A 206 -15.81 -5.31 13.66
N GLY A 207 -16.76 -4.49 13.21
CA GLY A 207 -17.81 -4.95 12.29
C GLY A 207 -17.25 -5.36 10.91
N LEU A 208 -16.23 -4.64 10.41
CA LEU A 208 -15.52 -5.05 9.19
C LEU A 208 -14.74 -6.34 9.41
N LEU A 209 -14.05 -6.46 10.54
CA LEU A 209 -13.31 -7.66 10.91
C LEU A 209 -14.23 -8.89 10.97
N GLU A 210 -15.38 -8.78 11.66
CA GLU A 210 -16.39 -9.84 11.76
C GLU A 210 -16.92 -10.23 10.38
N LYS A 211 -17.26 -9.26 9.53
CA LYS A 211 -17.73 -9.48 8.16
C LYS A 211 -16.71 -10.24 7.30
N VAL A 212 -15.44 -9.92 7.46
CA VAL A 212 -14.35 -10.55 6.72
C VAL A 212 -14.09 -11.97 7.25
N GLN A 213 -14.22 -12.19 8.57
CA GLN A 213 -14.05 -13.50 9.21
C GLN A 213 -15.22 -14.45 8.97
N SER A 214 -16.45 -13.94 8.88
CA SER A 214 -17.65 -14.75 8.65
C SER A 214 -17.71 -15.33 7.25
N GLY A 215 -16.90 -14.81 6.32
CA GLY A 215 -16.94 -15.22 4.92
C GLY A 215 -18.24 -14.79 4.23
N GLU A 216 -18.96 -13.79 4.74
CA GLU A 216 -20.17 -13.22 4.11
C GLU A 216 -19.90 -12.44 2.81
N GLY A 217 -18.83 -12.78 2.08
CA GLY A 217 -18.51 -12.30 0.75
C GLY A 217 -18.74 -13.38 -0.31
N GLU A 218 -19.02 -12.97 -1.55
CA GLU A 218 -19.07 -13.88 -2.70
C GLU A 218 -17.65 -14.44 -2.97
N GLY A 219 -17.32 -15.57 -2.37
CA GLY A 219 -16.11 -16.35 -2.67
C GLY A 219 -15.61 -17.17 -1.50
N ASP A 220 -15.07 -18.35 -1.80
CA ASP A 220 -14.31 -19.26 -0.92
C ASP A 220 -12.94 -18.64 -0.50
N GLY A 221 -12.91 -17.32 -0.35
CA GLY A 221 -11.72 -16.48 -0.50
C GLY A 221 -10.95 -16.24 0.80
N ASP A 222 -9.63 -16.18 0.65
CA ASP A 222 -8.68 -15.72 1.65
C ASP A 222 -9.17 -14.41 2.33
N MET A 223 -9.02 -14.32 3.66
CA MET A 223 -9.39 -13.16 4.47
C MET A 223 -8.86 -11.85 3.89
N GLN A 224 -7.67 -11.92 3.26
CA GLN A 224 -7.04 -10.78 2.60
C GLN A 224 -7.80 -10.30 1.36
N GLU A 225 -8.30 -11.22 0.53
CA GLU A 225 -9.05 -10.89 -0.67
C GLU A 225 -10.40 -10.27 -0.33
N THR A 226 -11.10 -10.85 0.65
CA THR A 226 -12.37 -10.32 1.16
C THR A 226 -12.17 -8.92 1.74
N LEU A 227 -11.13 -8.70 2.56
CA LEU A 227 -10.85 -7.38 3.10
C LEU A 227 -10.56 -6.35 2.00
N ARG A 228 -9.76 -6.73 0.99
CA ARG A 228 -9.47 -5.87 -0.16
C ARG A 228 -10.76 -5.48 -0.88
N LYS A 229 -11.64 -6.45 -1.17
CA LYS A 229 -12.94 -6.21 -1.82
C LYS A 229 -13.80 -5.22 -1.04
N GLU A 230 -13.92 -5.41 0.28
CA GLU A 230 -14.69 -4.51 1.14
C GLU A 230 -14.12 -3.09 1.11
N VAL A 231 -12.81 -2.93 1.32
CA VAL A 231 -12.15 -1.60 1.33
C VAL A 231 -12.29 -0.89 -0.02
N THR A 232 -12.24 -1.62 -1.14
CA THR A 232 -12.41 -1.04 -2.49
C THR A 232 -13.84 -0.60 -2.82
N LYS A 233 -14.83 -0.86 -1.95
CA LYS A 233 -16.17 -0.25 -2.08
C LYS A 233 -16.15 1.24 -1.82
N ILE A 234 -15.14 1.74 -1.11
CA ILE A 234 -14.94 3.17 -0.94
C ILE A 234 -14.60 3.75 -2.32
N LYS A 235 -15.36 4.75 -2.76
CA LYS A 235 -15.12 5.39 -4.05
C LYS A 235 -13.75 6.09 -4.05
N GLY A 236 -13.03 5.95 -5.16
CA GLY A 236 -11.65 6.47 -5.29
C GLY A 236 -10.57 5.64 -4.58
N VAL A 237 -10.94 4.50 -3.97
CA VAL A 237 -10.04 3.58 -3.27
C VAL A 237 -9.82 2.34 -4.14
N GLY A 238 -8.67 2.29 -4.81
CA GLY A 238 -8.28 1.16 -5.65
C GLY A 238 -7.52 0.07 -4.88
N GLY A 239 -7.00 -0.92 -5.63
CA GLY A 239 -6.25 -2.04 -5.08
C GLY A 239 -5.05 -1.62 -4.22
N THR A 240 -4.38 -0.52 -4.58
CA THR A 240 -3.23 0.03 -3.81
C THR A 240 -3.62 0.42 -2.39
N ALA A 241 -4.78 1.05 -2.19
CA ALA A 241 -5.23 1.40 -0.84
C ALA A 241 -5.58 0.15 -0.04
N GLY A 242 -6.21 -0.86 -0.67
CA GLY A 242 -6.45 -2.15 -0.06
C GLY A 242 -5.15 -2.82 0.41
N ASP A 243 -4.10 -2.80 -0.42
CA ASP A 243 -2.76 -3.31 -0.06
C ASP A 243 -2.16 -2.57 1.13
N ILE A 244 -2.19 -1.24 1.12
CA ILE A 244 -1.66 -0.42 2.22
C ILE A 244 -2.43 -0.72 3.51
N PHE A 245 -3.76 -0.84 3.43
CA PHE A 245 -4.59 -1.16 4.59
C PHE A 245 -4.29 -2.55 5.14
N LEU A 246 -4.30 -3.58 4.30
CA LEU A 246 -3.93 -4.96 4.65
C LEU A 246 -2.56 -5.02 5.35
N ARG A 247 -1.56 -4.38 4.75
CA ARG A 247 -0.20 -4.37 5.26
C ARG A 247 -0.10 -3.76 6.66
N ARG A 248 -0.88 -2.71 6.94
CA ARG A 248 -0.81 -1.96 8.20
C ARG A 248 -1.71 -2.53 9.29
N VAL A 249 -2.96 -2.87 8.95
CA VAL A 249 -3.97 -3.29 9.92
C VAL A 249 -3.63 -4.62 10.58
N GLN A 250 -2.84 -5.47 9.93
CA GLN A 250 -2.37 -6.73 10.51
C GLN A 250 -1.57 -6.56 11.82
N GLY A 251 -1.02 -5.36 12.08
CA GLY A 251 -0.35 -4.98 13.33
C GLY A 251 -1.30 -4.68 14.49
N CYS A 252 -2.61 -4.59 14.22
CA CYS A 252 -3.64 -4.34 15.21
C CYS A 252 -4.08 -5.63 15.91
N LYS A 253 -4.41 -5.49 17.20
CA LYS A 253 -5.01 -6.58 17.97
C LYS A 253 -6.34 -7.00 17.35
N GLY A 254 -6.58 -8.30 17.19
CA GLY A 254 -7.79 -8.87 16.58
C GLY A 254 -7.65 -9.14 15.07
N TRP A 255 -6.63 -8.57 14.42
CA TRP A 255 -6.39 -8.71 12.98
C TRP A 255 -5.29 -9.74 12.64
N GLU A 256 -4.95 -10.61 13.59
CA GLU A 256 -3.92 -11.64 13.44
C GLU A 256 -4.29 -12.70 12.40
N GLY A 257 -5.59 -12.89 12.14
CA GLY A 257 -6.11 -13.83 11.14
C GLY A 257 -5.68 -13.54 9.70
N LEU A 258 -5.20 -12.32 9.40
CA LEU A 258 -4.75 -11.94 8.06
C LEU A 258 -3.44 -12.61 7.61
N GLY A 259 -2.74 -13.35 8.47
CA GLY A 259 -1.44 -13.95 8.13
C GLY A 259 -0.33 -12.88 7.97
N TRP A 260 0.84 -13.25 7.45
CA TRP A 260 2.00 -12.33 7.34
C TRP A 260 2.06 -11.70 5.96
N PHE A 261 1.14 -10.78 5.71
CA PHE A 261 0.92 -10.18 4.39
C PHE A 261 2.03 -9.19 4.01
N VAL A 262 2.49 -9.29 2.77
CA VAL A 262 3.46 -8.37 2.14
C VAL A 262 2.99 -8.11 0.70
N ASP A 263 2.63 -6.86 0.36
CA ASP A 263 2.25 -6.48 -0.99
C ASP A 263 3.46 -6.36 -1.94
N GLY A 264 3.21 -6.28 -3.24
CA GLY A 264 4.25 -6.27 -4.28
C GLY A 264 5.32 -5.17 -4.08
N LYS A 265 4.91 -3.92 -3.82
CA LYS A 265 5.86 -2.81 -3.64
C LYS A 265 6.73 -3.01 -2.41
N THR A 266 6.15 -3.55 -1.34
CA THR A 266 6.90 -3.85 -0.11
C THR A 266 7.89 -5.00 -0.32
N LYS A 267 7.55 -6.01 -1.13
CA LYS A 267 8.50 -7.09 -1.49
C LYS A 267 9.75 -6.53 -2.17
N GLU A 268 9.56 -5.67 -3.17
CA GLU A 268 10.67 -5.00 -3.88
C GLU A 268 11.53 -4.17 -2.91
N ALA A 269 10.90 -3.43 -1.99
CA ALA A 269 11.62 -2.65 -0.98
C ALA A 269 12.42 -3.54 -0.01
N LEU A 270 11.85 -4.65 0.45
CA LEU A 270 12.54 -5.62 1.32
C LEU A 270 13.77 -6.22 0.63
N GLU A 271 13.61 -6.68 -0.60
CA GLU A 271 14.73 -7.21 -1.41
C GLU A 271 15.78 -6.13 -1.66
N GLY A 272 15.33 -4.91 -1.94
CA GLY A 272 16.13 -3.72 -2.11
C GLY A 272 17.01 -3.42 -0.90
N VAL A 273 16.54 -3.65 0.33
CA VAL A 273 17.36 -3.51 1.56
C VAL A 273 18.12 -4.79 1.95
N GLY A 274 17.94 -5.90 1.23
CA GLY A 274 18.63 -7.18 1.47
C GLY A 274 17.89 -8.15 2.40
N LEU A 275 16.59 -7.94 2.61
CA LEU A 275 15.70 -8.80 3.38
C LEU A 275 14.88 -9.72 2.47
N PRO A 276 14.37 -10.86 2.99
CA PRO A 276 13.50 -11.74 2.20
C PRO A 276 12.13 -11.09 1.95
N ALA A 277 11.59 -11.26 0.74
CA ALA A 277 10.22 -10.83 0.38
C ALA A 277 9.09 -11.69 1.01
N ASP A 278 9.44 -12.77 1.70
CA ASP A 278 8.49 -13.71 2.30
C ASP A 278 8.16 -13.32 3.75
N GLY A 279 6.87 -13.17 4.04
CA GLY A 279 6.39 -12.70 5.34
C GLY A 279 6.77 -13.62 6.51
N GLU A 280 6.71 -14.95 6.33
CA GLU A 280 7.08 -15.90 7.38
C GLU A 280 8.59 -15.85 7.68
N LYS A 281 9.43 -15.63 6.66
CA LYS A 281 10.87 -15.42 6.88
C LYS A 281 11.17 -14.14 7.64
N ILE A 282 10.48 -13.03 7.35
CA ILE A 282 10.64 -11.77 8.11
C ILE A 282 10.20 -11.96 9.55
N LYS A 283 9.04 -12.58 9.78
CA LYS A 283 8.55 -12.91 11.11
C LYS A 283 9.59 -13.72 11.90
N LYS A 284 10.14 -14.78 11.31
CA LYS A 284 11.18 -15.59 11.96
C LYS A 284 12.39 -14.76 12.37
N LEU A 285 12.86 -13.87 11.49
CA LEU A 285 13.99 -13.00 11.81
C LEU A 285 13.69 -12.03 12.97
N ILE A 286 12.43 -11.60 13.13
CA ILE A 286 11.99 -10.77 14.26
C ILE A 286 11.86 -11.60 15.55
N GLU A 287 11.35 -12.83 15.46
CA GLU A 287 11.29 -13.78 16.59
C GLU A 287 12.70 -14.11 17.11
N ASP A 288 13.67 -14.26 16.21
CA ASP A 288 15.08 -14.50 16.56
C ASP A 288 15.74 -13.29 17.27
N LEU A 289 15.09 -12.12 17.30
CA LEU A 289 15.51 -10.94 18.09
C LEU A 289 14.80 -10.85 19.45
N ASP A 290 14.07 -11.89 19.87
CA ASP A 290 13.30 -11.93 21.12
C ASP A 290 12.27 -10.80 21.25
N SER A 291 11.67 -10.38 20.13
CA SER A 291 10.64 -9.34 20.15
C SER A 291 9.40 -9.75 20.95
N LYS A 292 8.92 -8.84 21.79
CA LYS A 292 7.67 -9.01 22.56
C LYS A 292 6.42 -8.74 21.73
N ASN A 293 6.55 -8.00 20.63
CA ASN A 293 5.44 -7.53 19.80
C ASN A 293 5.72 -7.84 18.32
N VAL A 294 6.01 -9.11 18.01
CA VAL A 294 6.40 -9.60 16.68
C VAL A 294 5.55 -9.04 15.55
N ARG A 295 4.23 -8.93 15.77
CA ARG A 295 3.28 -8.44 14.77
C ARG A 295 3.41 -6.94 14.49
N GLN A 296 3.60 -6.12 15.52
CA GLN A 296 3.81 -4.68 15.36
C GLN A 296 5.18 -4.40 14.74
N ASP A 297 6.19 -5.14 15.19
CA ASP A 297 7.55 -5.06 14.66
C ASP A 297 7.60 -5.48 13.19
N PHE A 298 6.82 -6.50 12.81
CA PHE A 298 6.67 -6.91 11.42
C PHE A 298 6.17 -5.76 10.56
N VAL A 299 5.05 -5.14 10.94
CA VAL A 299 4.52 -3.97 10.21
C VAL A 299 5.54 -2.83 10.21
N ALA A 300 6.22 -2.56 11.32
CA ALA A 300 7.25 -1.52 11.38
C ALA A 300 8.39 -1.76 10.39
N VAL A 301 8.89 -3.00 10.28
CA VAL A 301 9.90 -3.39 9.28
C VAL A 301 9.40 -3.13 7.86
N LEU A 302 8.17 -3.54 7.55
CA LEU A 302 7.58 -3.36 6.23
C LEU A 302 7.47 -1.87 5.85
N GLU A 303 6.87 -1.06 6.73
CA GLU A 303 6.64 0.36 6.47
C GLU A 303 7.96 1.13 6.38
N ARG A 304 8.94 0.80 7.22
CA ARG A 304 10.25 1.49 7.22
C ARG A 304 11.09 1.09 6.01
N ALA A 305 11.10 -0.19 5.60
CA ALA A 305 11.76 -0.63 4.38
C ALA A 305 11.15 0.06 3.13
N LEU A 306 9.82 0.10 3.04
CA LEU A 306 9.12 0.81 1.97
C LEU A 306 9.44 2.31 1.98
N GLY A 307 9.37 2.96 3.15
CA GLY A 307 9.68 4.39 3.27
C GLY A 307 11.12 4.73 2.85
N VAL A 308 12.10 3.89 3.22
CA VAL A 308 13.51 4.04 2.79
C VAL A 308 13.64 3.89 1.27
N SER A 309 12.92 2.94 0.68
CA SER A 309 12.89 2.73 -0.77
C SER A 309 12.30 3.92 -1.51
N LEU A 310 11.17 4.46 -1.05
CA LEU A 310 10.52 5.63 -1.63
C LEU A 310 11.37 6.90 -1.55
N ASP A 311 12.23 7.01 -0.52
CA ASP A 311 13.18 8.12 -0.35
C ASP A 311 14.51 7.89 -1.09
N GLY A 312 14.73 6.73 -1.72
CA GLY A 312 15.97 6.40 -2.42
C GLY A 312 17.18 6.17 -1.50
N LYS A 313 16.97 5.89 -0.21
CA LYS A 313 18.05 5.83 0.81
C LYS A 313 18.47 4.39 1.18
N MET A 314 18.18 3.41 0.33
CA MET A 314 18.42 1.99 0.63
C MET A 314 19.89 1.66 0.92
N ASP A 315 20.82 2.22 0.13
CA ASP A 315 22.26 1.97 0.31
C ASP A 315 22.84 2.65 1.55
N GLU A 316 22.31 3.82 1.92
CA GLU A 316 22.69 4.50 3.15
C GLU A 316 22.23 3.70 4.37
N LEU A 317 20.99 3.19 4.35
CA LEU A 317 20.47 2.34 5.41
C LEU A 317 21.31 1.07 5.59
N LYS A 318 21.68 0.38 4.50
CA LYS A 318 22.51 -0.83 4.58
C LYS A 318 23.86 -0.54 5.24
N LYS A 319 24.51 0.56 4.87
CA LYS A 319 25.79 0.98 5.47
C LYS A 319 25.64 1.30 6.95
N GLU A 320 24.53 1.91 7.35
CA GLU A 320 24.28 2.25 8.76
C GLU A 320 23.94 1.00 9.60
N ALA A 321 23.17 0.06 9.04
CA ALA A 321 22.85 -1.21 9.68
C ALA A 321 24.11 -2.08 9.92
N GLU A 322 25.14 -1.98 9.07
CA GLU A 322 26.39 -2.73 9.26
C GLU A 322 27.22 -2.25 10.45
N LYS A 323 27.08 -0.97 10.84
CA LYS A 323 27.81 -0.34 11.96
C LYS A 323 27.24 -0.74 13.32
N ASN A 324 25.95 -1.05 13.39
CA ASN A 324 25.25 -1.50 14.59
C ASN A 324 25.39 -3.02 14.78
#